data_AF-A0A016SXX5-F1
#
_entry.id   AF-A0A016SXX5-F1
#
_cell.length_a   1.000
_cell.length_b   1.000
_cell.length_c   1.000
_cell.angle_alpha   90.00
_cell.angle_beta   90.00
_cell.angle_gamma   90.00
#
_symmetry.space_group_name_H-M   'P 1'
#
loop_
_entity.id
_entity.type
_entity.pdbx_description
1 polymer ?
#
loop_
_entity_poly.entity_id
_entity_poly.type
_entity_poly.pdbx_seq_one_letter_code
_entity_poly.pdbx_strand_id
1 'polypeptide(L)'
;MKTASRFWTNYPEVPTYYSLVKTHKLDQSVDLSEIDISLLKTRPIISSCGGPADRISWVLVKLLSPLLKFVGSHFSNSNDFIEAIQQCQVPNFACYVSYDAVSLYTNINNDAAIKSLLELLSNHSREVSLCGFSASDVETLLEAALDCNVFRFNNNFYAQERGLAMGMRIAPLPDYNRSNILGVVTLSISALFLDNT
;
A
#
# COMPACT_ATOMS: atom_id res chain seq x y z
N MET A 1 11.47 19.37 21.57
CA MET A 1 10.10 19.88 21.29
C MET A 1 9.84 20.33 19.84
N LYS A 2 10.83 20.67 19.00
CA LYS A 2 10.63 21.11 17.59
C LYS A 2 10.18 20.02 16.59
N THR A 3 10.34 18.74 16.92
CA THR A 3 10.03 17.63 16.00
C THR A 3 8.56 17.20 16.10
N ALA A 4 8.02 17.10 17.32
CA ALA A 4 6.60 16.77 17.55
C ALA A 4 5.65 17.79 16.91
N SER A 5 6.02 19.08 16.91
CA SER A 5 5.25 20.14 16.25
C SER A 5 5.14 19.98 14.74
N ARG A 6 6.00 19.15 14.10
CA ARG A 6 5.89 18.83 12.66
C ARG A 6 4.74 17.85 12.37
N PHE A 7 4.36 17.03 13.34
CA PHE A 7 3.20 16.15 13.23
C PHE A 7 1.88 16.87 13.55
N TRP A 8 1.95 17.99 14.27
CA TRP A 8 0.77 18.80 14.59
C TRP A 8 0.16 19.45 13.35
N THR A 9 -1.14 19.24 13.13
CA THR A 9 -1.93 19.90 12.08
C THR A 9 -3.02 20.76 12.71
N ASN A 10 -3.01 22.07 12.43
CA ASN A 10 -4.01 23.00 12.97
C ASN A 10 -5.34 22.96 12.21
N TYR A 11 -5.28 22.55 10.94
CA TYR A 11 -6.41 22.54 10.01
C TYR A 11 -6.37 21.26 9.18
N PRO A 12 -6.62 20.09 9.78
CA PRO A 12 -6.67 18.84 9.04
C PRO A 12 -7.81 18.88 8.01
N GLU A 13 -7.53 18.43 6.80
CA GLU A 13 -8.58 18.15 5.84
C GLU A 13 -9.33 16.87 6.24
N VAL A 14 -10.65 16.89 6.13
CA VAL A 14 -11.46 15.70 6.40
C VAL A 14 -11.25 14.73 5.26
N PRO A 15 -10.80 13.48 5.50
CA PRO A 15 -10.64 12.52 4.42
C PRO A 15 -11.97 12.27 3.71
N THR A 16 -11.96 12.18 2.39
CA THR A 16 -13.17 12.07 1.57
C THR A 16 -13.15 10.83 0.70
N TYR A 17 -14.29 10.16 0.60
CA TYR A 17 -14.48 9.04 -0.31
C TYR A 17 -14.79 9.53 -1.73
N TYR A 18 -14.16 8.90 -2.71
CA TYR A 18 -14.55 8.95 -4.11
C TYR A 18 -14.26 7.61 -4.79
N SER A 19 -14.88 7.38 -5.94
CA SER A 19 -14.79 6.10 -6.64
C SER A 19 -14.27 6.30 -8.05
N LEU A 20 -13.27 5.52 -8.45
CA LEU A 20 -12.74 5.54 -9.81
C LEU A 20 -13.29 4.36 -10.61
N VAL A 21 -13.91 4.63 -11.76
CA VAL A 21 -14.44 3.58 -12.64
C VAL A 21 -13.30 2.81 -13.31
N LYS A 22 -13.36 1.48 -13.30
CA LYS A 22 -12.41 0.62 -14.00
C LYS A 22 -12.80 0.52 -15.48
N THR A 23 -12.44 1.54 -16.26
CA THR A 23 -12.77 1.64 -17.69
C THR A 23 -12.32 0.43 -18.52
N HIS A 24 -11.15 -0.15 -18.22
CA HIS A 24 -10.63 -1.37 -18.88
C HIS A 24 -11.40 -2.66 -18.57
N LYS A 25 -12.40 -2.62 -17.68
CA LYS A 25 -13.31 -3.75 -17.40
C LYS A 25 -14.68 -3.57 -18.07
N LEU A 26 -14.90 -2.45 -18.75
CA LEU A 26 -16.08 -2.25 -19.57
C LEU A 26 -15.91 -3.01 -20.89
N ASP A 27 -16.99 -3.59 -21.38
CA ASP A 27 -17.03 -4.17 -22.71
C ASP A 27 -17.03 -3.02 -23.74
N GLN A 28 -16.19 -3.16 -24.78
CA GLN A 28 -15.99 -2.15 -25.82
C GLN A 28 -17.25 -1.91 -26.67
N SER A 29 -18.20 -2.85 -26.65
CA SER A 29 -19.44 -2.80 -27.43
C SER A 29 -20.60 -2.12 -26.70
N VAL A 30 -20.42 -1.73 -25.43
CA VAL A 30 -21.51 -1.23 -24.60
C VAL A 30 -21.71 0.27 -24.79
N ASP A 31 -22.95 0.68 -25.07
CA ASP A 31 -23.36 2.08 -25.08
C ASP A 31 -23.32 2.64 -23.65
N LEU A 32 -22.45 3.63 -23.42
CA LEU A 32 -22.27 4.29 -22.12
C LEU A 32 -23.56 4.92 -21.58
N SER A 33 -24.52 5.23 -22.45
CA SER A 33 -25.82 5.81 -22.08
C SER A 33 -26.83 4.80 -21.53
N GLU A 34 -26.60 3.49 -21.76
CA GLU A 34 -27.47 2.40 -21.32
C GLU A 34 -26.84 1.50 -20.24
N ILE A 35 -25.67 1.86 -19.71
CA ILE A 35 -24.97 1.06 -18.70
C ILE A 35 -25.76 1.03 -17.40
N ASP A 36 -26.07 -0.18 -16.93
CA ASP A 36 -26.48 -0.41 -15.56
C ASP A 36 -25.31 -0.10 -14.61
N ILE A 37 -25.52 0.88 -13.73
CA ILE A 37 -24.58 1.32 -12.70
C ILE A 37 -24.14 0.14 -11.82
N SER A 38 -24.99 -0.87 -11.61
CA SER A 38 -24.67 -2.05 -10.81
C SER A 38 -23.52 -2.91 -11.39
N LEU A 39 -23.30 -2.83 -12.71
CA LEU A 39 -22.26 -3.57 -13.42
C LEU A 39 -20.89 -2.86 -13.36
N LEU A 40 -20.87 -1.56 -13.01
CA LEU A 40 -19.65 -0.78 -12.96
C LEU A 40 -18.74 -1.26 -11.84
N LYS A 41 -17.59 -1.82 -12.22
CA LYS A 41 -16.51 -2.09 -11.28
C LYS A 41 -15.76 -0.80 -10.99
N THR A 42 -15.60 -0.51 -9.70
CA THR A 42 -14.92 0.71 -9.25
C THR A 42 -13.72 0.40 -8.34
N ARG A 43 -12.88 1.41 -8.11
CA ARG A 43 -11.84 1.43 -7.09
C ARG A 43 -12.28 2.45 -6.02
N PRO A 44 -12.64 2.01 -4.81
CA PRO A 44 -12.92 2.94 -3.72
C PRO A 44 -11.61 3.60 -3.30
N ILE A 45 -11.58 4.93 -3.30
CA ILE A 45 -10.44 5.73 -2.84
C ILE A 45 -10.89 6.64 -1.72
N ILE A 46 -10.08 6.70 -0.67
CA ILE A 46 -10.20 7.70 0.39
C ILE A 46 -9.05 8.68 0.20
N SER A 47 -9.37 9.93 -0.15
CA SER A 47 -8.37 11.01 -0.17
C SER A 47 -8.02 11.36 1.27
N SER A 48 -6.83 10.96 1.71
CA SER A 48 -6.31 11.31 3.05
C SER A 48 -5.31 12.47 3.02
N CYS A 49 -5.17 13.15 1.87
CA CYS A 49 -4.31 14.33 1.71
C CYS A 49 -4.67 15.39 2.74
N GLY A 50 -3.68 15.95 3.44
CA GLY A 50 -3.93 16.96 4.48
C GLY A 50 -4.65 16.45 5.73
N GLY A 51 -5.08 15.18 5.75
CA GLY A 51 -5.77 14.56 6.87
C GLY A 51 -4.83 14.13 8.01
N PRO A 52 -5.40 13.56 9.09
CA PRO A 52 -4.66 13.25 10.31
C PRO A 52 -3.50 12.25 10.09
N ALA A 53 -3.72 11.25 9.23
CA ALA A 53 -2.70 10.24 8.90
C ALA A 53 -1.62 10.71 7.91
N ASP A 54 -1.80 11.87 7.24
CA ASP A 54 -1.00 12.23 6.07
C ASP A 54 0.49 12.41 6.40
N ARG A 55 0.77 13.16 7.48
CA ARG A 55 2.13 13.45 7.92
C ARG A 55 2.81 12.24 8.56
N ILE A 56 2.06 11.45 9.32
CA ILE A 56 2.54 10.18 9.90
C ILE A 56 2.94 9.24 8.77
N SER A 57 2.04 9.03 7.80
CA SER A 57 2.28 8.19 6.62
C SER A 57 3.48 8.68 5.82
N TRP A 58 3.66 10.00 5.66
CA TRP A 58 4.84 10.57 4.99
C TRP A 58 6.16 10.24 5.72
N VAL A 59 6.19 10.36 7.06
CA VAL A 59 7.38 10.00 7.85
C VAL A 59 7.67 8.51 7.74
N LEU A 60 6.65 7.66 7.91
CA LEU A 60 6.79 6.21 7.79
C LEU A 60 7.37 5.82 6.42
N VAL A 61 6.86 6.39 5.33
CA VAL A 61 7.42 6.17 3.99
C VAL A 61 8.90 6.55 3.96
N LYS A 62 9.31 7.69 4.53
CA LYS A 62 10.72 8.10 4.56
C LYS A 62 11.62 7.15 5.37
N LEU A 63 11.13 6.66 6.51
CA LEU A 63 11.88 5.76 7.38
C LEU A 63 12.00 4.35 6.78
N LEU A 64 10.95 3.89 6.12
CA LEU A 64 10.80 2.49 5.72
C LEU A 64 11.17 2.23 4.25
N SER A 65 11.13 3.25 3.37
CA SER A 65 11.54 3.07 1.96
C SER A 65 12.93 2.43 1.78
N PRO A 66 13.96 2.74 2.61
CA PRO A 66 15.24 2.08 2.51
C PRO A 66 15.21 0.55 2.73
N LEU A 67 14.19 0.01 3.41
CA LEU A 67 14.05 -1.43 3.64
C LEU A 67 13.66 -2.20 2.37
N LEU A 68 13.07 -1.52 1.39
CA LEU A 68 12.57 -2.16 0.18
C LEU A 68 13.66 -2.85 -0.64
N LYS A 69 14.91 -2.37 -0.54
CA LYS A 69 16.06 -3.01 -1.20
C LYS A 69 16.34 -4.43 -0.70
N PHE A 70 15.81 -4.80 0.47
CA PHE A 70 15.93 -6.13 1.06
C PHE A 70 14.75 -7.04 0.73
N VAL A 71 13.73 -6.51 0.07
CA VAL A 71 12.58 -7.29 -0.34
C VAL A 71 12.84 -7.88 -1.72
N GLY A 72 13.08 -9.19 -1.79
CA GLY A 72 13.56 -9.85 -3.01
C GLY A 72 12.65 -9.70 -4.24
N SER A 73 11.34 -9.58 -4.04
CA SER A 73 10.36 -9.36 -5.12
C SER A 73 10.04 -7.88 -5.38
N HIS A 74 10.77 -6.96 -4.76
CA HIS A 74 10.65 -5.53 -5.05
C HIS A 74 11.44 -5.16 -6.30
N PHE A 75 10.73 -4.78 -7.36
CA PHE A 75 11.31 -4.15 -8.55
C PHE A 75 11.08 -2.64 -8.52
N SER A 76 12.09 -1.86 -8.90
CA SER A 76 11.98 -0.39 -8.86
C SER A 76 11.13 0.14 -10.01
N ASN A 77 11.12 -0.56 -11.14
CA ASN A 77 10.34 -0.20 -12.32
C ASN A 77 10.05 -1.45 -13.19
N SER A 78 9.22 -1.28 -14.22
CA SER A 78 8.82 -2.37 -15.13
C SER A 78 9.95 -2.90 -16.01
N ASN A 79 10.96 -2.09 -16.32
CA ASN A 79 12.10 -2.53 -17.13
C ASN A 79 12.96 -3.51 -16.34
N ASP A 80 13.22 -3.23 -15.05
CA ASP A 80 13.96 -4.14 -14.16
C ASP A 80 13.29 -5.52 -14.09
N PHE A 81 11.96 -5.54 -14.04
CA PHE A 81 11.18 -6.78 -14.04
C PHE A 81 11.28 -7.54 -15.38
N ILE A 82 11.17 -6.84 -16.50
CA ILE A 82 11.29 -7.45 -17.83
C ILE A 82 12.69 -8.06 -18.01
N GLU A 83 13.75 -7.35 -17.62
CA GLU A 83 15.12 -7.84 -17.69
C GLU A 83 15.32 -9.09 -16.83
N ALA A 84 14.79 -9.09 -15.60
CA ALA A 84 14.86 -10.25 -14.71
C ALA A 84 14.17 -11.50 -15.30
N ILE A 85 13.00 -11.34 -15.93
CA ILE A 85 12.32 -12.45 -16.62
C ILE A 85 13.11 -12.93 -17.83
N GLN A 86 13.67 -12.02 -18.63
CA GLN A 86 14.45 -12.38 -19.81
C GLN A 86 15.72 -13.16 -19.48
N GLN A 87 16.32 -12.89 -18.31
CA GLN A 87 17.49 -13.60 -17.82
C GLN A 87 17.14 -14.91 -17.08
N CYS A 88 15.86 -15.15 -16.78
CA CYS A 88 15.42 -16.34 -16.07
C CYS A 88 15.45 -17.58 -17.00
N GLN A 89 16.26 -18.58 -16.64
CA GLN A 89 16.26 -19.87 -17.34
C GLN A 89 15.13 -20.75 -16.82
N VAL A 90 14.03 -20.82 -17.58
CA VAL A 90 12.88 -21.66 -17.24
C VAL A 90 13.09 -23.08 -17.76
N PRO A 91 12.99 -24.11 -16.90
CA PRO A 91 13.11 -25.51 -17.34
C PRO A 91 12.05 -25.88 -18.39
N ASN A 92 12.38 -26.82 -19.28
CA ASN A 92 11.48 -27.26 -20.36
C ASN A 92 10.14 -27.86 -19.88
N PHE A 93 10.05 -28.25 -18.61
CA PHE A 93 8.84 -28.82 -17.99
C PHE A 93 8.04 -27.79 -17.17
N ALA A 94 8.51 -26.54 -17.09
CA ALA A 94 7.85 -25.46 -16.38
C ALA A 94 7.09 -24.55 -17.34
N CYS A 95 6.09 -23.84 -16.81
CA CYS A 95 5.35 -22.83 -17.55
C CYS A 95 5.19 -21.57 -16.68
N TYR A 96 4.99 -20.44 -17.35
CA TYR A 96 4.66 -19.19 -16.66
C TYR A 96 3.18 -19.17 -16.29
N VAL A 97 2.90 -18.75 -15.06
CA VAL A 97 1.55 -18.51 -14.57
C VAL A 97 1.46 -17.08 -14.07
N SER A 98 0.33 -16.43 -14.32
CA SER A 98 0.04 -15.08 -13.84
C SER A 98 -1.20 -15.11 -12.95
N TYR A 99 -1.10 -14.46 -11.79
CA TYR A 99 -2.18 -14.31 -10.82
C TYR A 99 -2.44 -12.83 -10.57
N ASP A 100 -3.71 -12.46 -10.41
CA ASP A 100 -4.14 -11.11 -10.04
C ASP A 100 -4.81 -11.14 -8.68
N ALA A 101 -4.29 -10.36 -7.73
CA ALA A 101 -4.85 -10.29 -6.38
C ALA A 101 -6.16 -9.49 -6.39
N VAL A 102 -7.25 -10.13 -5.99
CA VAL A 102 -8.55 -9.46 -5.89
C VAL A 102 -8.55 -8.51 -4.69
N SER A 103 -8.75 -7.23 -4.98
CA SER A 103 -8.94 -6.18 -3.97
C SER A 103 -7.82 -6.15 -2.91
N LEU A 104 -6.56 -6.23 -3.37
CA LEU A 104 -5.35 -6.31 -2.54
C LEU A 104 -5.44 -5.41 -1.29
N TYR A 105 -5.56 -4.10 -1.48
CA TYR A 105 -5.51 -3.13 -0.37
C TYR A 105 -6.60 -3.32 0.67
N THR A 106 -7.84 -3.56 0.26
CA THR A 106 -8.96 -3.73 1.20
C THR A 106 -8.92 -5.10 1.90
N ASN A 107 -8.07 -6.02 1.45
CA ASN A 107 -7.92 -7.35 2.02
C ASN A 107 -6.65 -7.54 2.87
N ILE A 108 -5.75 -6.54 2.92
CA ILE A 108 -4.55 -6.57 3.76
C ILE A 108 -4.94 -6.80 5.22
N ASN A 109 -4.21 -7.68 5.90
CA ASN A 109 -4.26 -7.83 7.35
C ASN A 109 -3.22 -6.87 7.96
N ASN A 110 -3.69 -5.84 8.66
CA ASN A 110 -2.83 -4.77 9.19
C ASN A 110 -1.84 -5.31 10.23
N ASP A 111 -2.28 -6.16 11.17
CA ASP A 111 -1.42 -6.74 12.21
C ASP A 111 -0.30 -7.58 11.60
N ALA A 112 -0.64 -8.43 10.64
CA ALA A 112 0.33 -9.26 9.93
C ALA A 112 1.33 -8.40 9.15
N ALA A 113 0.88 -7.31 8.53
CA ALA A 113 1.72 -6.39 7.78
C ALA A 113 2.68 -5.60 8.68
N ILE A 114 2.20 -5.12 9.84
CA ILE A 114 3.04 -4.44 10.84
C ILE A 114 4.12 -5.40 11.34
N LYS A 115 3.73 -6.60 11.81
CA LYS A 115 4.66 -7.61 12.32
C LYS A 115 5.75 -7.96 11.30
N SER A 116 5.33 -8.26 10.08
CA SER A 116 6.20 -8.53 8.94
C SER A 116 7.23 -7.43 8.67
N LEU A 117 6.79 -6.17 8.73
CA LEU A 117 7.64 -5.01 8.52
C LEU A 117 8.63 -4.81 9.68
N LEU A 118 8.21 -5.03 10.92
CA LEU A 118 9.08 -4.95 12.09
C LEU A 118 10.13 -6.05 12.11
N GLU A 119 9.79 -7.26 11.66
CA GLU A 119 10.76 -8.35 11.46
C GLU A 119 11.81 -7.97 10.42
N LEU A 120 11.39 -7.45 9.26
CA LEU A 120 12.30 -6.95 8.23
C LEU A 120 13.20 -5.83 8.76
N LEU A 121 12.63 -4.87 9.52
CA LEU A 121 13.37 -3.78 10.13
C LEU A 121 14.39 -4.29 11.16
N SER A 122 14.03 -5.28 11.97
CA SER A 122 14.92 -5.90 12.96
C SER A 122 16.14 -6.53 12.29
N ASN A 123 15.89 -7.32 11.23
CA ASN A 123 16.92 -8.02 10.46
C ASN A 123 17.93 -7.07 9.81
N HIS A 124 17.48 -5.87 9.42
CA HIS A 124 18.30 -4.87 8.71
C HIS A 124 18.54 -3.58 9.52
N SER A 125 18.38 -3.64 10.85
CA SER A 125 18.44 -2.49 11.75
C SER A 125 19.76 -1.72 11.71
N ARG A 126 20.86 -2.38 11.31
CA ARG A 126 22.19 -1.77 11.15
C ARG A 126 22.41 -1.12 9.78
N GLU A 127 21.55 -1.43 8.82
CA GLU A 127 21.70 -1.05 7.41
C GLU A 127 20.76 0.08 6.99
N VAL A 128 19.78 0.39 7.85
CA VAL A 128 18.84 1.51 7.66
C VAL A 128 18.91 2.47 8.83
N SER A 129 18.81 3.76 8.53
CA SER A 129 18.70 4.79 9.57
C SER A 129 17.23 5.08 9.84
N LEU A 130 16.81 4.87 11.09
CA LEU A 130 15.51 5.29 11.59
C LEU A 130 15.50 6.76 12.04
N CYS A 131 16.53 7.56 11.74
CA CYS A 131 16.57 8.99 12.07
C CYS A 131 16.29 9.30 13.56
N GLY A 132 16.68 8.41 14.47
CA GLY A 132 16.48 8.53 15.92
C GLY A 132 15.17 7.95 16.45
N PHE A 133 14.32 7.36 15.60
CA PHE A 133 13.17 6.58 16.04
C PHE A 133 13.60 5.16 16.44
N SER A 134 12.97 4.64 17.49
CA SER A 134 13.08 3.23 17.88
C SER A 134 12.10 2.36 17.06
N ALA A 135 12.28 1.04 17.08
CA ALA A 135 11.34 0.12 16.44
C ALA A 135 9.92 0.24 17.03
N SER A 136 9.79 0.43 18.35
CA SER A 136 8.50 0.66 19.01
C SER A 136 7.84 1.99 18.60
N ASP A 137 8.64 3.04 18.32
CA ASP A 137 8.08 4.29 17.79
C ASP A 137 7.52 4.07 16.38
N VAL A 138 8.22 3.30 15.55
CA VAL A 138 7.78 2.96 14.20
C VAL A 138 6.49 2.14 14.23
N GLU A 139 6.41 1.15 15.12
CA GLU A 139 5.20 0.36 15.37
C GLU A 139 4.02 1.24 15.75
N THR A 140 4.19 2.11 16.77
CA THR A 140 3.14 3.03 17.22
C THR A 140 2.67 3.96 16.09
N LEU A 141 3.59 4.44 15.25
CA LEU A 141 3.25 5.30 14.12
C LEU A 141 2.48 4.52 13.03
N LEU A 142 2.83 3.25 12.79
CA LEU A 142 2.13 2.39 11.85
C LEU A 142 0.70 2.13 12.30
N GLU A 143 0.51 1.73 13.56
CA GLU A 143 -0.82 1.54 14.16
C GLU A 143 -1.65 2.81 14.04
N ALA A 144 -1.11 3.96 14.49
CA ALA A 144 -1.81 5.24 14.40
C ALA A 144 -2.19 5.65 12.97
N ALA A 145 -1.35 5.34 11.98
CA ALA A 145 -1.66 5.61 10.58
C ALA A 145 -2.77 4.69 10.06
N LEU A 146 -2.68 3.39 10.36
CA LEU A 146 -3.58 2.35 9.85
C LEU A 146 -4.96 2.38 10.52
N ASP A 147 -5.02 2.78 11.79
CA ASP A 147 -6.27 3.01 12.53
C ASP A 147 -7.00 4.26 12.05
N CYS A 148 -6.29 5.23 11.46
CA CYS A 148 -6.86 6.45 10.91
C CYS A 148 -7.48 6.22 9.51
N ASN A 149 -8.35 5.22 9.43
CA ASN A 149 -9.11 4.79 8.25
C ASN A 149 -10.53 5.38 8.22
N VAL A 150 -10.67 6.63 8.65
CA VAL A 150 -11.95 7.36 8.70
C VAL A 150 -12.12 8.26 7.49
N PHE A 151 -13.36 8.39 7.00
CA PHE A 151 -13.68 9.27 5.87
C PHE A 151 -15.11 9.80 5.93
N ARG A 152 -15.35 10.88 5.20
CA ARG A 152 -16.68 11.46 5.01
C ARG A 152 -17.24 11.13 3.63
N PHE A 153 -18.49 10.68 3.60
CA PHE A 153 -19.28 10.45 2.39
C PHE A 153 -20.72 10.88 2.62
N ASN A 154 -21.32 11.62 1.68
CA ASN A 154 -22.69 12.14 1.82
C ASN A 154 -22.96 12.81 3.19
N ASN A 155 -22.02 13.65 3.65
CA ASN A 155 -22.04 14.33 4.96
C ASN A 155 -22.06 13.42 6.20
N ASN A 156 -21.89 12.11 6.04
CA ASN A 156 -21.78 11.16 7.14
C ASN A 156 -20.33 10.68 7.27
N PHE A 157 -19.93 10.34 8.50
CA PHE A 157 -18.63 9.78 8.81
C PHE A 157 -18.68 8.25 8.84
N TYR A 158 -17.67 7.63 8.25
CA TYR A 158 -17.50 6.19 8.16
C TYR A 158 -16.06 5.82 8.52
N ALA A 159 -15.86 4.58 8.94
CA ALA A 159 -14.55 3.98 9.12
C ALA A 159 -14.44 2.74 8.23
N GLN A 160 -13.30 2.56 7.58
CA GLN A 160 -12.98 1.32 6.87
C GLN A 160 -12.45 0.31 7.90
N GLU A 161 -13.26 -0.70 8.22
CA GLU A 161 -12.94 -1.70 9.27
C GLU A 161 -11.83 -2.67 8.88
N ARG A 162 -11.60 -2.87 7.57
CA ARG A 162 -10.64 -3.86 7.08
C ARG A 162 -9.74 -3.30 5.97
N GLY A 163 -8.47 -3.67 6.04
CA GLY A 163 -7.48 -3.36 5.03
C GLY A 163 -7.01 -1.92 5.09
N LEU A 164 -6.47 -1.47 3.96
CA LEU A 164 -5.78 -0.20 3.82
C LEU A 164 -6.53 0.72 2.86
N ALA A 165 -6.77 1.95 3.28
CA ALA A 165 -7.31 2.97 2.40
C ALA A 165 -6.32 3.26 1.26
N MET A 166 -6.75 3.05 0.01
CA MET A 166 -5.88 3.17 -1.17
C MET A 166 -5.23 4.55 -1.36
N GLY A 167 -5.83 5.62 -0.84
CA GLY A 167 -5.28 6.98 -0.94
C GLY A 167 -4.38 7.39 0.23
N MET A 168 -4.06 6.50 1.16
CA MET A 168 -3.02 6.75 2.17
C MET A 168 -1.63 6.70 1.54
N ARG A 169 -0.71 7.56 1.98
CA ARG A 169 0.65 7.61 1.41
C ARG A 169 1.45 6.32 1.57
N ILE A 170 1.15 5.53 2.59
CA ILE A 170 1.80 4.24 2.85
C ILE A 170 1.21 3.10 1.98
N ALA A 171 0.12 3.36 1.22
CA ALA A 171 -0.74 2.33 0.64
C ALA A 171 -0.23 1.60 -0.60
N PRO A 172 0.20 2.16 -1.75
CA PRO A 172 -0.03 3.40 -2.51
C PRO A 172 -0.77 3.14 -3.87
N LEU A 173 -0.93 4.15 -4.73
CA LEU A 173 -1.38 4.09 -6.15
C LEU A 173 -0.75 5.25 -7.00
N PRO A 174 -0.85 5.23 -8.36
CA PRO A 174 0.28 5.15 -9.32
C PRO A 174 1.06 6.46 -9.63
N ASP A 175 2.26 6.28 -10.21
CA ASP A 175 3.18 7.23 -10.88
C ASP A 175 3.68 8.44 -10.06
N TYR A 176 4.95 8.60 -9.71
CA TYR A 176 6.16 8.55 -10.55
C TYR A 176 7.41 8.16 -9.75
N ASN A 177 7.34 7.96 -8.42
CA ASN A 177 8.57 7.81 -7.62
C ASN A 177 8.40 7.34 -6.16
N ARG A 178 7.44 6.47 -5.81
CA ARG A 178 7.37 5.90 -4.46
C ARG A 178 6.84 4.48 -4.44
N SER A 179 7.61 3.61 -3.80
CA SER A 179 7.38 2.19 -3.73
C SER A 179 6.41 1.80 -2.62
N ASN A 180 5.62 0.75 -2.89
CA ASN A 180 4.57 0.23 -2.03
C ASN A 180 5.16 -0.60 -0.89
N ILE A 181 5.42 0.00 0.27
CA ILE A 181 6.10 -0.71 1.37
C ILE A 181 5.21 -1.80 1.96
N LEU A 182 3.94 -1.51 2.30
CA LEU A 182 3.07 -2.49 2.95
C LEU A 182 2.59 -3.60 2.01
N GLY A 183 2.20 -3.26 0.78
CA GLY A 183 1.76 -4.24 -0.21
C GLY A 183 2.90 -5.14 -0.70
N VAL A 184 4.10 -4.59 -0.90
CA VAL A 184 5.26 -5.39 -1.31
C VAL A 184 5.73 -6.27 -0.15
N VAL A 185 5.84 -5.74 1.08
CA VAL A 185 6.25 -6.57 2.24
C VAL A 185 5.22 -7.68 2.50
N THR A 186 3.92 -7.39 2.46
CA THR A 186 2.87 -8.41 2.67
C THR A 186 2.88 -9.48 1.59
N LEU A 187 3.00 -9.10 0.31
CA LEU A 187 3.03 -10.06 -0.80
C LEU A 187 4.31 -10.89 -0.82
N SER A 188 5.45 -10.29 -0.50
CA SER A 188 6.75 -10.97 -0.50
C SER A 188 6.86 -12.00 0.63
N ILE A 189 6.31 -11.67 1.80
CA ILE A 189 6.25 -12.61 2.93
C ILE A 189 5.20 -13.69 2.68
N SER A 190 4.07 -13.37 2.05
CA SER A 190 3.09 -14.38 1.65
C SER A 190 3.64 -15.35 0.59
N ALA A 191 4.49 -14.88 -0.32
CA ALA A 191 5.17 -15.73 -1.31
C ALA A 191 6.17 -16.70 -0.65
N LEU A 192 6.85 -16.29 0.44
CA LEU A 192 7.73 -17.16 1.22
C LEU A 192 6.99 -18.26 2.00
N PHE A 193 5.66 -18.15 2.17
CA PHE A 193 4.84 -19.19 2.79
C PHE A 193 4.22 -20.18 1.78
N LEU A 194 4.35 -19.95 0.48
CA LEU A 194 3.95 -20.92 -0.56
C LEU A 194 5.02 -21.98 -0.82
N ASP A 195 6.24 -21.80 -0.31
CA ASP A 195 7.33 -22.77 -0.42
C ASP A 195 7.27 -23.88 0.66
N ASN A 196 6.20 -23.96 1.46
CA ASN A 196 6.00 -24.95 2.52
C ASN A 196 4.71 -25.78 2.38
N THR A 197 4.19 -25.95 1.17
CA THR A 197 3.13 -26.93 0.84
C THR A 197 3.57 -27.81 -0.31
#